data_AF-A0A960B239-F1
#
_entry.id   AF-A0A960B239-F1
#
_cell.length_a   1.000
_cell.length_b   1.000
_cell.length_c   1.000
_cell.angle_alpha   90.00
_cell.angle_beta   90.00
_cell.angle_gamma   90.00
#
_symmetry.space_group_name_H-M   'P 1'
#
loop_
_entity.id
_entity.type
_entity.pdbx_description
1 polymer ?
#
loop_
_entity_poly.entity_id
_entity_poly.type
_entity_poly.pdbx_seq_one_letter_code
_entity_poly.pdbx_strand_id
1 'polypeptide(L)'
;MQTIRKYWGPFKGRVTLNYNWGAIDQDSVVVVTVSECTADGVRFIGAANLSVDNVAPHGPPYDGNHGVTFVVNVDWPEPLRFATDITVLDAKPVEVQFYEPDVSHNLGMRTQFQQSRQWCWIATAVSVDHFYDPASTWTQCQVMTQIGQEINGFPADTRACPTAEALRANPGLAMRLADPYDIAARYVMDDPALGVDTRYLKSGGVTDALTKTNNLGSWQGPGVTLDQLAQEINAGRPVIAGITWNSGGSHYLTIAGVQGEGLLILDPVNGQSLTEFGDFPGTYFGGASLDGYAFTRP
;
A
#
# COMPACT_ATOMS: atom_id res chain seq x y z
N MET A 1 -25.73 38.40 5.35
CA MET A 1 -24.89 37.93 4.24
C MET A 1 -24.71 39.09 3.29
N GLN A 2 -23.63 39.13 2.51
CA GLN A 2 -23.41 40.17 1.50
C GLN A 2 -23.14 39.52 0.14
N THR A 3 -23.63 40.13 -0.95
CA THR A 3 -23.43 39.63 -2.31
C THR A 3 -22.98 40.74 -3.25
N ILE A 4 -22.00 40.45 -4.09
CA ILE A 4 -21.63 41.29 -5.23
C ILE A 4 -21.79 40.51 -6.53
N ARG A 5 -22.15 41.21 -7.61
CA ARG A 5 -22.16 40.67 -8.96
C ARG A 5 -20.98 41.22 -9.74
N LYS A 6 -20.22 40.33 -10.38
CA LYS A 6 -19.12 40.70 -11.27
C LYS A 6 -19.37 40.12 -12.66
N TYR A 7 -19.27 40.97 -13.67
CA TYR A 7 -19.32 40.56 -15.07
C TYR A 7 -17.90 40.36 -15.60
N TRP A 8 -17.71 39.29 -16.36
CA TRP A 8 -16.43 38.80 -16.85
C TRP A 8 -16.46 38.62 -18.36
N GLY A 9 -15.27 38.63 -18.96
CA GLY A 9 -15.06 38.08 -20.29
C GLY A 9 -14.95 39.11 -21.43
N PRO A 10 -14.85 38.58 -22.66
CA PRO A 10 -15.06 37.16 -23.00
C PRO A 10 -13.87 36.23 -22.63
N PHE A 11 -14.15 35.01 -22.14
CA PHE A 11 -13.16 33.96 -21.82
C PHE A 11 -13.60 32.59 -22.35
N LYS A 12 -12.65 31.65 -22.51
CA LYS A 12 -12.89 30.26 -22.96
C LYS A 12 -12.09 29.28 -22.09
N GLY A 13 -12.63 28.08 -21.89
CA GLY A 13 -11.97 27.00 -21.17
C GLY A 13 -11.91 27.26 -19.67
N ARG A 14 -11.00 26.57 -18.98
CA ARG A 14 -10.82 26.65 -17.54
C ARG A 14 -9.96 27.86 -17.16
N VAL A 15 -10.56 28.88 -16.56
CA VAL A 15 -9.89 30.13 -16.17
C VAL A 15 -9.91 30.34 -14.66
N THR A 16 -8.78 30.75 -14.10
CA THR A 16 -8.68 31.18 -12.69
C THR A 16 -8.96 32.67 -12.61
N LEU A 17 -9.90 33.06 -11.75
CA LEU A 17 -10.34 34.43 -11.53
C LEU A 17 -10.16 34.81 -10.06
N ASN A 18 -9.93 36.08 -9.81
CA ASN A 18 -9.78 36.63 -8.45
C ASN A 18 -10.65 37.86 -8.26
N TYR A 19 -11.24 38.01 -7.08
CA TYR A 19 -11.93 39.22 -6.67
C TYR A 19 -11.55 39.61 -5.24
N ASN A 20 -10.83 40.73 -5.11
CA ASN A 20 -10.48 41.29 -3.81
C ASN A 20 -11.67 42.02 -3.21
N TRP A 21 -12.05 41.65 -2.00
CA TRP A 21 -13.17 42.21 -1.27
C TRP A 21 -12.94 42.13 0.23
N GLY A 22 -12.87 43.28 0.91
CA GLY A 22 -12.61 43.36 2.35
C GLY A 22 -13.66 42.69 3.25
N ALA A 23 -14.78 42.21 2.71
CA ALA A 23 -15.75 41.41 3.46
C ALA A 23 -15.39 39.93 3.55
N ILE A 24 -14.39 39.46 2.79
CA ILE A 24 -13.93 38.06 2.75
C ILE A 24 -12.57 37.96 3.45
N ASP A 25 -12.40 36.93 4.25
CA ASP A 25 -11.14 36.54 4.90
C ASP A 25 -10.86 35.06 4.62
N GLN A 26 -9.66 34.57 4.96
CA GLN A 26 -9.19 33.20 4.67
C GLN A 26 -10.12 32.08 5.19
N ASP A 27 -10.87 32.33 6.25
CA ASP A 27 -11.77 31.38 6.92
C ASP A 27 -13.26 31.69 6.66
N SER A 28 -13.54 32.57 5.68
CA SER A 28 -14.92 32.90 5.28
C SER A 28 -15.57 31.76 4.50
N VAL A 29 -16.89 31.65 4.60
CA VAL A 29 -17.67 30.76 3.74
C VAL A 29 -18.19 31.56 2.54
N VAL A 30 -17.74 31.19 1.34
CA VAL A 30 -18.06 31.91 0.09
C VAL A 30 -18.78 30.98 -0.89
N VAL A 31 -19.90 31.47 -1.43
CA VAL A 31 -20.63 30.82 -2.53
C VAL A 31 -20.45 31.67 -3.77
N VAL A 32 -19.99 31.05 -4.85
CA VAL A 32 -19.89 31.70 -6.16
C VAL A 32 -20.79 30.97 -7.14
N THR A 33 -21.68 31.71 -7.80
CA THR A 33 -22.54 31.19 -8.87
C THR A 33 -22.11 31.79 -10.20
N VAL A 34 -22.46 31.15 -11.32
CA VAL A 34 -22.16 31.63 -12.67
C VAL A 34 -23.38 31.52 -13.58
N SER A 35 -23.48 32.44 -14.54
CA SER A 35 -24.40 32.32 -15.69
C SER A 35 -23.85 33.08 -16.89
N GLU A 36 -24.27 32.71 -18.09
CA GLU A 36 -24.04 33.53 -19.28
C GLU A 36 -24.65 34.93 -19.12
N CYS A 37 -24.05 35.91 -19.78
CA CYS A 37 -24.60 37.25 -19.86
C CYS A 37 -24.31 37.93 -21.20
N THR A 38 -25.17 38.85 -21.60
CA THR A 38 -24.94 39.72 -22.76
C THR A 38 -23.84 40.74 -22.45
N ALA A 39 -23.39 41.49 -23.47
CA ALA A 39 -22.45 42.60 -23.27
C ALA A 39 -23.00 43.69 -22.34
N ASP A 40 -24.32 43.85 -22.30
CA ASP A 40 -25.02 44.81 -21.44
C ASP A 40 -25.34 44.24 -20.03
N GLY A 41 -24.86 43.03 -19.73
CA GLY A 41 -25.02 42.40 -18.42
C GLY A 41 -26.39 41.73 -18.19
N VAL A 42 -27.18 41.50 -19.25
CA VAL A 42 -28.43 40.73 -19.13
C VAL A 42 -28.08 39.25 -19.00
N ARG A 43 -28.47 38.62 -17.89
CA ARG A 43 -28.23 37.19 -17.62
C ARG A 43 -29.21 36.32 -18.40
N PHE A 44 -28.75 35.19 -18.93
CA PHE A 44 -29.59 34.22 -19.63
C PHE A 44 -29.03 32.80 -19.50
N ILE A 45 -29.79 31.81 -19.96
CA ILE A 45 -29.36 30.41 -20.09
C ILE A 45 -29.18 30.14 -21.59
N GLY A 46 -27.94 29.98 -22.03
CA GLY A 46 -27.61 29.55 -23.38
C GLY A 46 -27.30 28.05 -23.41
N ALA A 47 -26.69 27.61 -24.50
CA ALA A 47 -26.33 26.22 -24.71
C ALA A 47 -24.97 25.83 -24.10
N ALA A 48 -24.22 26.79 -23.53
CA ALA A 48 -22.90 26.54 -22.99
C ALA A 48 -22.96 25.95 -21.59
N ASN A 49 -22.03 25.04 -21.29
CA ASN A 49 -21.83 24.55 -19.92
C ASN A 49 -20.86 25.50 -19.21
N LEU A 50 -21.37 26.21 -18.20
CA LEU A 50 -20.55 27.02 -17.29
C LEU A 50 -20.56 26.38 -15.91
N SER A 51 -19.38 26.17 -15.33
CA SER A 51 -19.24 25.76 -13.92
C SER A 51 -18.32 26.71 -13.17
N VAL A 52 -18.59 26.83 -11.87
CA VAL A 52 -17.62 27.36 -10.91
C VAL A 52 -16.97 26.17 -10.24
N ASP A 53 -15.66 26.13 -10.27
CA ASP A 53 -14.86 25.09 -9.63
C ASP A 53 -13.89 25.73 -8.63
N ASN A 54 -13.40 24.93 -7.66
CA ASN A 54 -12.29 25.28 -6.76
C ASN A 54 -12.32 26.72 -6.20
N VAL A 55 -13.31 27.02 -5.35
CA VAL A 55 -13.49 28.32 -4.71
C VAL A 55 -12.64 28.40 -3.44
N ALA A 56 -11.69 29.33 -3.41
CA ALA A 56 -10.72 29.51 -2.34
C ALA A 56 -10.74 30.96 -1.80
N PRO A 57 -11.43 31.21 -0.67
CA PRO A 57 -11.28 32.45 0.11
C PRO A 57 -9.83 32.63 0.56
N HIS A 58 -9.35 33.87 0.60
CA HIS A 58 -8.00 34.21 1.04
C HIS A 58 -7.99 35.53 1.82
N GLY A 59 -6.99 35.65 2.69
CA GLY A 59 -6.81 36.77 3.60
C GLY A 59 -5.59 36.58 4.52
N PRO A 60 -5.26 37.58 5.35
CA PRO A 60 -4.13 37.50 6.25
C PRO A 60 -4.26 36.33 7.25
N PRO A 61 -3.16 35.67 7.63
CA PRO A 61 -1.77 36.07 7.36
C PRO A 61 -1.18 35.49 6.05
N TYR A 62 -1.92 34.66 5.31
CA TYR A 62 -1.39 33.92 4.17
C TYR A 62 -1.43 34.71 2.85
N ASP A 63 -2.35 35.67 2.75
CA ASP A 63 -2.40 36.68 1.70
C ASP A 63 -2.61 38.06 2.33
N GLY A 64 -1.86 39.07 1.91
CA GLY A 64 -2.08 40.45 2.37
C GLY A 64 -3.42 41.05 1.88
N ASN A 65 -4.04 40.43 0.87
CA ASN A 65 -5.32 40.82 0.32
C ASN A 65 -6.46 39.94 0.85
N HIS A 66 -7.58 40.59 1.11
CA HIS A 66 -8.87 39.97 1.39
C HIS A 66 -9.61 39.67 0.08
N GLY A 67 -10.07 38.44 -0.14
CA GLY A 67 -10.78 38.11 -1.38
C GLY A 67 -11.10 36.64 -1.58
N VAL A 68 -11.49 36.30 -2.80
CA VAL A 68 -11.71 34.92 -3.23
C VAL A 68 -11.10 34.70 -4.61
N THR A 69 -10.34 33.62 -4.73
CA THR A 69 -9.86 33.08 -6.00
C THR A 69 -10.69 31.85 -6.33
N PHE A 70 -11.15 31.72 -7.56
CA PHE A 70 -11.98 30.61 -7.99
C PHE A 70 -11.77 30.32 -9.46
N VAL A 71 -12.28 29.18 -9.92
CA VAL A 71 -12.19 28.78 -11.32
C VAL A 71 -13.57 28.87 -11.95
N VAL A 72 -13.60 29.34 -13.20
CA VAL A 72 -14.76 29.17 -14.07
C VAL A 72 -14.34 28.32 -15.26
N ASN A 73 -15.05 27.22 -15.49
CA ASN A 73 -14.92 26.46 -16.73
C ASN A 73 -15.96 26.96 -17.72
N VAL A 74 -15.49 27.51 -18.85
CA VAL A 74 -16.30 27.90 -20.00
C VAL A 74 -16.18 26.81 -21.06
N ASP A 75 -17.04 25.79 -20.95
CA ASP A 75 -17.11 24.71 -21.94
C ASP A 75 -17.99 25.13 -23.12
N TRP A 76 -17.37 25.93 -24.00
CA TRP A 76 -17.93 26.38 -25.26
C TRP A 76 -16.82 26.61 -26.29
N PRO A 77 -17.08 26.40 -27.60
CA PRO A 77 -16.06 26.63 -28.63
C PRO A 77 -15.57 28.07 -28.72
N GLU A 78 -16.44 29.05 -28.45
CA GLU A 78 -16.12 30.48 -28.53
C GLU A 78 -16.00 31.12 -27.13
N PRO A 79 -15.18 32.17 -26.98
CA PRO A 79 -15.12 32.93 -25.73
C PRO A 79 -16.45 33.58 -25.36
N LEU A 80 -16.93 33.36 -24.14
CA LEU A 80 -18.21 33.87 -23.63
C LEU A 80 -18.01 34.91 -22.53
N ARG A 81 -18.97 35.84 -22.45
CA ARG A 81 -19.17 36.71 -21.28
C ARG A 81 -20.07 36.01 -20.28
N PHE A 82 -19.78 36.19 -19.00
CA PHE A 82 -20.59 35.61 -17.93
C PHE A 82 -20.60 36.53 -16.71
N ALA A 83 -21.59 36.33 -15.86
CA ALA A 83 -21.70 36.98 -14.57
C ALA A 83 -21.43 35.97 -13.47
N THR A 84 -20.72 36.38 -12.42
CA THR A 84 -20.66 35.65 -11.16
C THR A 84 -21.31 36.44 -10.04
N ASP A 85 -22.15 35.78 -9.26
CA ASP A 85 -22.57 36.31 -7.96
C ASP A 85 -21.67 35.70 -6.90
N ILE A 86 -20.93 36.55 -6.16
CA ILE A 86 -20.03 36.17 -5.07
C ILE A 86 -20.72 36.58 -3.78
N THR A 87 -21.14 35.58 -3.00
CA THR A 87 -21.83 35.76 -1.72
C THR A 87 -20.95 35.28 -0.59
N VAL A 88 -20.71 36.14 0.41
CA VAL A 88 -20.07 35.75 1.67
C VAL A 88 -21.15 35.58 2.75
N LEU A 89 -21.11 34.45 3.45
CA LEU A 89 -22.02 34.16 4.55
C LEU A 89 -21.60 34.90 5.82
N ASP A 90 -22.56 35.15 6.73
CA ASP A 90 -22.30 35.95 7.94
C ASP A 90 -21.41 35.24 8.96
N ALA A 91 -21.55 33.91 9.07
CA ALA A 91 -20.82 33.10 10.02
C ALA A 91 -19.63 32.41 9.34
N LYS A 92 -18.51 32.43 10.04
CA LYS A 92 -17.37 31.53 9.79
C LYS A 92 -17.75 30.08 10.17
N PRO A 93 -17.02 29.07 9.69
CA PRO A 93 -17.24 27.69 10.12
C PRO A 93 -17.23 27.57 11.65
N VAL A 94 -18.21 26.84 12.20
CA VAL A 94 -18.29 26.55 13.64
C VAL A 94 -17.22 25.54 14.05
N GLU A 95 -16.89 24.62 13.15
CA GLU A 95 -15.88 23.58 13.33
C GLU A 95 -15.14 23.35 12.01
N VAL A 96 -13.84 23.11 12.09
CA VAL A 96 -12.98 22.77 10.95
C VAL A 96 -12.36 21.41 11.24
N GLN A 97 -12.59 20.46 10.34
CA GLN A 97 -12.07 19.10 10.42
C GLN A 97 -11.13 18.84 9.25
N PHE A 98 -10.02 18.17 9.52
CA PHE A 98 -9.11 17.66 8.50
C PHE A 98 -9.35 16.16 8.36
N TYR A 99 -9.58 15.70 7.14
CA TYR A 99 -9.63 14.29 6.81
C TYR A 99 -8.55 14.01 5.78
N GLU A 100 -7.49 13.33 6.22
CA GLU A 100 -6.56 12.69 5.32
C GLU A 100 -7.09 11.28 5.08
N PRO A 101 -7.39 10.89 3.82
CA PRO A 101 -7.83 9.52 3.54
C PRO A 101 -6.75 8.54 4.01
N ASP A 102 -7.17 7.57 4.83
CA ASP A 102 -6.35 6.45 5.26
C ASP A 102 -6.00 5.62 4.02
N VAL A 103 -4.86 5.96 3.41
CA VAL A 103 -4.25 5.16 2.36
C VAL A 103 -3.87 3.85 3.01
N SER A 104 -4.75 2.86 2.92
CA SER A 104 -4.36 1.46 3.07
C SER A 104 -3.20 1.24 2.10
N HIS A 105 -1.96 1.28 2.59
CA HIS A 105 -0.79 1.03 1.78
C HIS A 105 -0.63 -0.48 1.64
N ASN A 106 -1.62 -1.15 1.05
CA ASN A 106 -1.47 -2.53 0.65
C ASN A 106 -0.52 -2.58 -0.54
N LEU A 107 0.60 -3.27 -0.38
CA LEU A 107 1.61 -3.42 -1.42
C LEU A 107 1.12 -4.23 -2.64
N GLY A 108 0.00 -4.94 -2.52
CA GLY A 108 -0.47 -5.89 -3.54
C GLY A 108 0.38 -7.16 -3.61
N MET A 109 1.24 -7.38 -2.62
CA MET A 109 2.08 -8.57 -2.51
C MET A 109 1.22 -9.83 -2.30
N ARG A 110 1.59 -10.93 -2.96
CA ARG A 110 1.04 -12.27 -2.70
C ARG A 110 2.05 -13.09 -1.91
N THR A 111 1.57 -13.96 -1.03
CA THR A 111 2.42 -14.93 -0.31
C THR A 111 2.31 -16.32 -0.93
N GLN A 112 3.45 -16.98 -1.08
CA GLN A 112 3.51 -18.40 -1.37
C GLN A 112 3.26 -19.20 -0.08
N PHE A 113 2.55 -20.31 -0.20
CA PHE A 113 2.43 -21.27 0.89
C PHE A 113 3.75 -22.02 1.08
N GLN A 114 4.11 -22.32 2.33
CA GLN A 114 5.35 -23.05 2.60
C GLN A 114 5.27 -24.49 2.12
N GLN A 115 6.21 -24.89 1.27
CA GLN A 115 6.20 -26.19 0.63
C GLN A 115 6.68 -27.33 1.54
N SER A 116 7.31 -27.00 2.67
CA SER A 116 7.60 -27.92 3.78
C SER A 116 7.21 -27.28 5.12
N ARG A 117 6.86 -28.10 6.11
CA ARG A 117 6.38 -27.74 7.45
C ARG A 117 7.30 -26.87 8.30
N GLN A 118 8.55 -26.66 7.89
CA GLN A 118 9.50 -25.81 8.60
C GLN A 118 10.11 -24.71 7.71
N TRP A 119 9.45 -24.39 6.59
CA TRP A 119 9.93 -23.44 5.57
C TRP A 119 9.17 -22.10 5.54
N CYS A 120 8.49 -21.71 6.62
CA CYS A 120 7.86 -20.39 6.70
C CYS A 120 8.83 -19.26 6.32
N TRP A 121 10.05 -19.30 6.83
CA TRP A 121 11.12 -18.33 6.56
C TRP A 121 11.64 -18.34 5.11
N ILE A 122 11.59 -19.48 4.42
CA ILE A 122 11.92 -19.57 2.99
C ILE A 122 10.77 -19.02 2.16
N ALA A 123 9.54 -19.41 2.48
CA ALA A 123 8.35 -19.02 1.75
C ALA A 123 8.13 -17.50 1.78
N THR A 124 8.34 -16.87 2.95
CA THR A 124 8.28 -15.40 3.05
C THR A 124 9.39 -14.74 2.24
N ALA A 125 10.64 -15.19 2.34
CA ALA A 125 11.75 -14.62 1.59
C ALA A 125 11.58 -14.74 0.06
N VAL A 126 11.16 -15.91 -0.44
CA VAL A 126 10.88 -16.10 -1.88
C VAL A 126 9.68 -15.28 -2.32
N SER A 127 8.65 -15.12 -1.48
CA SER A 127 7.53 -14.24 -1.80
C SER A 127 7.98 -12.78 -1.94
N VAL A 128 8.88 -12.31 -1.06
CA VAL A 128 9.47 -10.97 -1.13
C VAL A 128 10.33 -10.80 -2.37
N ASP A 129 11.16 -11.78 -2.71
CA ASP A 129 11.99 -11.79 -3.92
C ASP A 129 11.14 -11.65 -5.19
N HIS A 130 10.08 -12.46 -5.33
CA HIS A 130 9.14 -12.37 -6.46
C HIS A 130 8.31 -11.09 -6.48
N PHE A 131 8.10 -10.46 -5.31
CA PHE A 131 7.44 -9.16 -5.25
C PHE A 131 8.32 -8.05 -5.81
N TYR A 132 9.62 -8.05 -5.48
CA TYR A 132 10.56 -7.07 -6.00
C TYR A 132 10.99 -7.34 -7.46
N ASP A 133 11.17 -8.61 -7.81
CA ASP A 133 11.48 -9.06 -9.16
C ASP A 133 10.52 -10.17 -9.62
N PRO A 134 9.42 -9.80 -10.31
CA PRO A 134 8.48 -10.78 -10.88
C PRO A 134 9.10 -11.74 -11.92
N ALA A 135 10.31 -11.45 -12.42
CA ALA A 135 11.05 -12.33 -13.33
C ALA A 135 12.00 -13.29 -12.59
N SER A 136 12.11 -13.19 -11.26
CA SER A 136 12.97 -14.07 -10.47
C SER A 136 12.62 -15.54 -10.69
N THR A 137 13.66 -16.35 -10.82
CA THR A 137 13.53 -17.80 -10.96
C THR A 137 13.70 -18.52 -9.62
N TRP A 138 13.88 -17.82 -8.51
CA TRP A 138 14.05 -18.46 -7.20
C TRP A 138 12.79 -19.22 -6.81
N THR A 139 12.97 -20.48 -6.42
CA THR A 139 11.95 -21.27 -5.75
C THR A 139 12.39 -21.57 -4.33
N GLN A 140 11.42 -21.90 -3.47
CA GLN A 140 11.69 -22.25 -2.07
C GLN A 140 12.76 -23.33 -1.94
N CYS A 141 12.66 -24.39 -2.76
CA CYS A 141 13.62 -25.48 -2.71
C CYS A 141 15.02 -25.10 -3.24
N GLN A 142 15.13 -24.15 -4.19
CA GLN A 142 16.42 -23.71 -4.72
C GLN A 142 17.17 -22.87 -3.69
N VAL A 143 16.47 -21.91 -3.07
CA VAL A 143 17.03 -21.11 -1.98
C VAL A 143 17.47 -22.03 -0.84
N MET A 144 16.62 -22.97 -0.45
CA MET A 144 16.95 -23.93 0.60
C MET A 144 18.15 -24.82 0.25
N THR A 145 18.26 -25.26 -1.01
CA THR A 145 19.40 -26.06 -1.49
C THR A 145 20.72 -25.30 -1.29
N GLN A 146 20.75 -24.03 -1.69
CA GLN A 146 21.96 -23.22 -1.56
C GLN A 146 22.29 -22.90 -0.11
N ILE A 147 21.30 -22.62 0.74
CA ILE A 147 21.54 -22.43 2.17
C ILE A 147 22.13 -23.70 2.80
N GLY A 148 21.62 -24.88 2.45
CA GLY A 148 22.19 -26.13 2.93
C GLY A 148 23.65 -26.31 2.51
N GLN A 149 23.96 -26.09 1.24
CA GLN A 149 25.31 -26.32 0.70
C GLN A 149 26.32 -25.25 1.15
N GLU A 150 25.95 -23.97 1.04
CA GLU A 150 26.87 -22.84 1.21
C GLU A 150 26.98 -22.39 2.68
N ILE A 151 25.89 -22.45 3.45
CA ILE A 151 25.87 -21.97 4.84
C ILE A 151 26.04 -23.14 5.82
N ASN A 152 25.37 -24.28 5.57
CA ASN A 152 25.40 -25.43 6.48
C ASN A 152 26.43 -26.49 6.12
N GLY A 153 27.16 -26.31 5.01
CA GLY A 153 28.21 -27.25 4.58
C GLY A 153 27.69 -28.62 4.14
N PHE A 154 26.44 -28.71 3.68
CA PHE A 154 25.94 -29.96 3.12
C PHE A 154 26.69 -30.32 1.83
N PRO A 155 26.90 -31.61 1.54
CA PRO A 155 27.60 -32.02 0.34
C PRO A 155 26.99 -31.44 -0.95
N ALA A 156 27.82 -31.10 -1.93
CA ALA A 156 27.36 -30.45 -3.17
C ALA A 156 26.40 -31.31 -4.02
N ASP A 157 26.35 -32.62 -3.78
CA ASP A 157 25.43 -33.56 -4.43
C ASP A 157 24.06 -33.67 -3.75
N THR A 158 23.84 -33.00 -2.61
CA THR A 158 22.53 -32.94 -1.94
C THR A 158 21.71 -31.77 -2.44
N ARG A 159 20.38 -31.92 -2.45
CA ARG A 159 19.46 -30.84 -2.84
C ARG A 159 18.12 -30.98 -2.14
N ALA A 160 17.47 -29.85 -1.88
CA ALA A 160 16.10 -29.82 -1.42
C ALA A 160 15.11 -29.97 -2.58
N CYS A 161 15.45 -29.50 -3.78
CA CYS A 161 14.55 -29.62 -4.93
C CYS A 161 14.39 -31.08 -5.40
N PRO A 162 13.16 -31.51 -5.77
CA PRO A 162 12.92 -32.80 -6.38
C PRO A 162 13.66 -32.92 -7.71
N THR A 163 14.05 -34.13 -8.07
CA THR A 163 14.67 -34.39 -9.37
C THR A 163 13.65 -34.28 -10.50
N ALA A 164 14.10 -33.97 -11.72
CA ALA A 164 13.21 -33.97 -12.89
C ALA A 164 12.55 -35.34 -13.13
N GLU A 165 13.21 -36.43 -12.74
CA GLU A 165 12.62 -37.78 -12.77
C GLU A 165 11.50 -37.94 -11.74
N ALA A 166 11.70 -37.48 -10.51
CA ALA A 166 10.68 -37.49 -9.47
C ALA A 166 9.45 -36.66 -9.88
N LEU A 167 9.64 -35.49 -10.51
CA LEU A 167 8.54 -34.67 -11.01
C LEU A 167 7.79 -35.33 -12.17
N ARG A 168 8.50 -35.99 -13.10
CA ARG A 168 7.86 -36.75 -14.19
C ARG A 168 7.07 -37.95 -13.69
N ALA A 169 7.58 -38.64 -12.67
CA ALA A 169 6.88 -39.76 -12.03
C ALA A 169 5.67 -39.28 -11.21
N ASN A 170 5.65 -38.02 -10.79
CA ASN A 170 4.64 -37.45 -9.89
C ASN A 170 4.06 -36.14 -10.44
N PRO A 171 3.21 -36.20 -11.49
CA PRO A 171 2.66 -35.00 -12.13
C PRO A 171 1.84 -34.12 -11.18
N GLY A 172 1.18 -34.71 -10.17
CA GLY A 172 0.47 -33.95 -9.15
C GLY A 172 1.39 -33.16 -8.21
N LEU A 173 2.62 -33.62 -7.97
CA LEU A 173 3.64 -32.84 -7.26
C LEU A 173 4.12 -31.68 -8.14
N ALA A 174 4.42 -31.97 -9.42
CA ALA A 174 4.85 -30.95 -10.36
C ALA A 174 3.84 -29.81 -10.51
N MET A 175 2.54 -30.13 -10.60
CA MET A 175 1.47 -29.13 -10.68
C MET A 175 1.42 -28.24 -9.44
N ARG A 176 1.49 -28.82 -8.24
CA ARG A 176 1.44 -28.07 -6.97
C ARG A 176 2.69 -27.22 -6.72
N LEU A 177 3.86 -27.65 -7.20
CA LEU A 177 5.08 -26.85 -7.14
C LEU A 177 5.08 -25.70 -8.16
N ALA A 178 4.37 -25.84 -9.28
CA ALA A 178 4.26 -24.82 -10.30
C ALA A 178 3.35 -23.64 -9.90
N ASP A 179 2.41 -23.86 -8.97
CA ASP A 179 1.60 -22.79 -8.36
C ASP A 179 1.78 -22.75 -6.84
N PRO A 180 2.89 -22.15 -6.35
CA PRO A 180 3.18 -22.09 -4.92
C PRO A 180 2.23 -21.14 -4.15
N TYR A 181 1.35 -20.42 -4.83
CA TYR A 181 0.38 -19.51 -4.20
C TYR A 181 -0.96 -20.20 -3.91
N ASP A 182 -1.20 -21.40 -4.43
CA ASP A 182 -2.35 -22.23 -4.07
C ASP A 182 -2.08 -22.98 -2.75
N ILE A 183 -3.08 -23.06 -1.88
CA ILE A 183 -2.96 -23.75 -0.58
C ILE A 183 -2.60 -25.24 -0.72
N ALA A 184 -2.89 -25.85 -1.87
CA ALA A 184 -2.49 -27.22 -2.18
C ALA A 184 -0.97 -27.42 -2.26
N ALA A 185 -0.19 -26.35 -2.43
CA ALA A 185 1.28 -26.38 -2.38
C ALA A 185 1.81 -26.51 -0.94
N ARG A 186 0.98 -26.22 0.08
CA ARG A 186 1.38 -26.26 1.48
C ARG A 186 1.80 -27.68 1.88
N TYR A 187 3.03 -27.81 2.38
CA TYR A 187 3.63 -29.08 2.84
C TYR A 187 3.76 -30.16 1.77
N VAL A 188 3.63 -29.80 0.49
CA VAL A 188 3.68 -30.76 -0.62
C VAL A 188 5.00 -31.56 -0.67
N MET A 189 6.07 -31.01 -0.11
CA MET A 189 7.39 -31.64 -0.07
C MET A 189 7.67 -32.45 1.21
N ASP A 190 6.70 -32.61 2.12
CA ASP A 190 6.89 -33.41 3.34
C ASP A 190 6.52 -34.89 3.18
N ASP A 191 5.98 -35.29 2.02
CA ASP A 191 5.64 -36.68 1.71
C ASP A 191 6.92 -37.55 1.72
N PRO A 192 7.05 -38.58 2.57
CA PRO A 192 8.27 -39.40 2.63
C PRO A 192 8.63 -40.12 1.32
N ALA A 193 7.67 -40.34 0.42
CA ALA A 193 7.90 -40.98 -0.87
C ALA A 193 8.34 -39.99 -1.95
N LEU A 194 8.06 -38.69 -1.76
CA LEU A 194 8.18 -37.63 -2.78
C LEU A 194 8.98 -36.40 -2.31
N GLY A 195 9.35 -36.39 -1.04
CA GLY A 195 9.65 -35.19 -0.27
C GLY A 195 11.12 -34.82 -0.24
N VAL A 196 11.35 -33.65 0.35
CA VAL A 196 12.67 -33.08 0.58
C VAL A 196 13.48 -33.97 1.50
N ASP A 197 14.76 -34.15 1.18
CA ASP A 197 15.72 -34.81 2.07
C ASP A 197 15.67 -34.18 3.48
N THR A 198 15.55 -35.01 4.51
CA THR A 198 15.25 -34.56 5.88
C THR A 198 16.26 -33.57 6.45
N ARG A 199 17.49 -33.54 5.93
CA ARG A 199 18.53 -32.55 6.27
C ARG A 199 18.09 -31.11 5.96
N TYR A 200 17.20 -30.92 5.00
CA TYR A 200 16.69 -29.62 4.59
C TYR A 200 15.37 -29.23 5.28
N LEU A 201 14.90 -29.95 6.31
CA LEU A 201 13.67 -29.57 7.00
C LEU A 201 13.81 -28.23 7.74
N LYS A 202 14.89 -28.04 8.52
CA LYS A 202 15.20 -26.75 9.15
C LYS A 202 16.71 -26.59 9.30
N SER A 203 17.30 -25.68 8.53
CA SER A 203 18.74 -25.42 8.56
C SER A 203 19.09 -23.93 8.44
N GLY A 204 18.19 -23.03 8.80
CA GLY A 204 18.45 -21.58 8.73
C GLY A 204 17.32 -20.74 9.29
N GLY A 205 17.45 -19.43 9.13
CA GLY A 205 16.45 -18.42 9.47
C GLY A 205 16.17 -17.46 8.32
N VAL A 206 15.17 -16.58 8.50
CA VAL A 206 14.72 -15.65 7.44
C VAL A 206 15.83 -14.73 6.92
N THR A 207 16.78 -14.34 7.77
CA THR A 207 17.92 -13.51 7.36
C THR A 207 18.85 -14.24 6.40
N ASP A 208 19.02 -15.56 6.54
CA ASP A 208 19.82 -16.36 5.60
C ASP A 208 19.14 -16.41 4.24
N ALA A 209 17.81 -16.62 4.22
CA ALA A 209 17.03 -16.64 2.99
C ALA A 209 17.02 -15.28 2.28
N LEU A 210 16.76 -14.20 3.00
CA LEU A 210 16.79 -12.85 2.44
C LEU A 210 18.20 -12.43 2.01
N THR A 211 19.24 -12.88 2.70
CA THR A 211 20.62 -12.66 2.23
C THR A 211 20.83 -13.39 0.91
N LYS A 212 20.30 -14.60 0.80
CA LYS A 212 20.49 -15.43 -0.39
C LYS A 212 19.74 -14.92 -1.62
N THR A 213 18.54 -14.38 -1.43
CA THR A 213 17.78 -13.70 -2.50
C THR A 213 18.23 -12.24 -2.70
N ASN A 214 19.22 -11.76 -1.94
CA ASN A 214 19.71 -10.38 -1.98
C ASN A 214 18.64 -9.32 -1.60
N ASN A 215 17.66 -9.67 -0.78
CA ASN A 215 16.62 -8.76 -0.29
C ASN A 215 16.73 -8.40 1.19
N LEU A 216 17.78 -8.84 1.91
CA LEU A 216 17.98 -8.44 3.30
C LEU A 216 18.41 -6.97 3.40
N GLY A 217 17.60 -6.17 4.09
CA GLY A 217 17.97 -4.81 4.53
C GLY A 217 18.63 -4.86 5.91
N SER A 218 17.88 -5.28 6.93
CA SER A 218 18.38 -5.43 8.31
C SER A 218 17.48 -6.33 9.16
N TRP A 219 17.97 -6.79 10.30
CA TRP A 219 17.15 -7.36 11.37
C TRP A 219 17.05 -6.37 12.53
N GLN A 220 15.84 -6.13 13.02
CA GLN A 220 15.58 -5.30 14.20
C GLN A 220 14.85 -6.13 15.26
N GLY A 221 15.09 -5.82 16.54
CA GLY A 221 14.40 -6.47 17.65
C GLY A 221 12.90 -6.11 17.70
N PRO A 222 12.17 -6.59 18.71
CA PRO A 222 10.71 -6.45 18.77
C PRO A 222 10.20 -5.02 19.00
N GLY A 223 11.09 -4.06 19.32
CA GLY A 223 10.74 -2.66 19.61
C GLY A 223 10.45 -1.76 18.41
N VAL A 224 10.16 -2.33 17.23
CA VAL A 224 9.78 -1.57 16.03
C VAL A 224 8.38 -0.98 16.22
N THR A 225 8.19 0.29 15.87
CA THR A 225 6.90 0.99 16.00
C THR A 225 6.02 0.83 14.76
N LEU A 226 4.72 1.06 14.93
CA LEU A 226 3.76 1.12 13.81
C LEU A 226 4.19 2.15 12.75
N ASP A 227 4.68 3.32 13.17
CA ASP A 227 5.17 4.36 12.26
C ASP A 227 6.36 3.88 11.41
N GLN A 228 7.28 3.10 12.00
CA GLN A 228 8.41 2.52 11.26
C GLN A 228 7.93 1.48 10.24
N LEU A 229 6.96 0.63 10.59
CA LEU A 229 6.36 -0.32 9.66
C LEU A 229 5.64 0.44 8.53
N ALA A 230 4.86 1.47 8.85
CA ALA A 230 4.19 2.30 7.86
C ALA A 230 5.18 2.96 6.90
N GLN A 231 6.31 3.47 7.40
CA GLN A 231 7.36 4.07 6.55
C GLN A 231 7.95 3.07 5.54
N GLU A 232 8.19 1.82 5.95
CA GLU A 232 8.68 0.77 5.04
C GLU A 232 7.64 0.42 3.97
N ILE A 233 6.40 0.18 4.40
CA ILE A 233 5.29 -0.15 3.51
C ILE A 233 5.04 1.00 2.51
N ASN A 234 5.06 2.25 2.95
CA ASN A 234 4.88 3.42 2.08
C ASN A 234 6.01 3.55 1.06
N ALA A 235 7.19 3.04 1.38
CA ALA A 235 8.33 3.01 0.50
C ALA A 235 8.39 1.75 -0.38
N GLY A 236 7.32 0.95 -0.40
CA GLY A 236 7.20 -0.24 -1.23
C GLY A 236 7.97 -1.45 -0.69
N ARG A 237 8.27 -1.50 0.62
CA ARG A 237 9.10 -2.53 1.21
C ARG A 237 8.33 -3.38 2.22
N PRO A 238 7.98 -4.65 1.91
CA PRO A 238 7.36 -5.54 2.89
C PRO A 238 8.32 -5.84 4.05
N VAL A 239 7.77 -6.08 5.23
CA VAL A 239 8.56 -6.40 6.44
C VAL A 239 8.18 -7.79 6.93
N ILE A 240 9.15 -8.66 7.22
CA ILE A 240 8.86 -10.01 7.74
C ILE A 240 8.95 -9.98 9.26
N ALA A 241 7.88 -10.33 9.97
CA ALA A 241 7.90 -10.52 11.41
C ALA A 241 8.34 -11.96 11.75
N GLY A 242 9.26 -12.10 12.70
CA GLY A 242 9.57 -13.37 13.35
C GLY A 242 8.86 -13.46 14.68
N ILE A 243 8.14 -14.56 14.90
CA ILE A 243 7.40 -14.82 16.13
C ILE A 243 7.72 -16.21 16.65
N THR A 244 7.57 -16.41 17.96
CA THR A 244 7.62 -17.72 18.60
C THR A 244 6.27 -18.03 19.22
N TRP A 245 5.61 -19.09 18.75
CA TRP A 245 4.27 -19.47 19.23
C TRP A 245 4.29 -19.79 20.73
N ASN A 246 3.19 -19.49 21.42
CA ASN A 246 3.00 -19.90 22.81
C ASN A 246 3.01 -21.43 22.97
N SER A 247 2.58 -22.17 21.94
CA SER A 247 2.66 -23.63 21.86
C SER A 247 4.07 -24.16 21.56
N GLY A 248 5.02 -23.28 21.28
CA GLY A 248 6.39 -23.57 20.90
C GLY A 248 6.62 -23.58 19.38
N GLY A 249 7.86 -23.25 19.00
CA GLY A 249 8.29 -23.19 17.60
C GLY A 249 8.29 -21.77 17.03
N SER A 250 9.30 -21.49 16.19
CA SER A 250 9.46 -20.22 15.48
C SER A 250 8.61 -20.19 14.22
N HIS A 251 8.07 -19.01 13.88
CA HIS A 251 7.29 -18.76 12.68
C HIS A 251 7.63 -17.41 12.07
N TYR A 252 7.46 -17.30 10.76
CA TYR A 252 7.73 -16.09 10.01
C TYR A 252 6.58 -15.79 9.07
N LEU A 253 6.16 -14.53 9.05
CA LEU A 253 5.05 -14.04 8.24
C LEU A 253 5.35 -12.63 7.76
N THR A 254 4.74 -12.21 6.66
CA THR A 254 5.04 -10.93 6.02
C THR A 254 3.97 -9.90 6.33
N ILE A 255 4.36 -8.72 6.79
CA ILE A 255 3.52 -7.53 6.86
C ILE A 255 3.62 -6.86 5.49
N ALA A 256 2.50 -6.81 4.77
CA ALA A 256 2.42 -6.29 3.40
C ALA A 256 1.50 -5.06 3.27
N GLY A 257 1.03 -4.54 4.40
CA GLY A 257 0.23 -3.33 4.45
C GLY A 257 0.01 -2.83 5.87
N VAL A 258 -0.17 -1.52 5.98
CA VAL A 258 -0.58 -0.83 7.21
C VAL A 258 -1.76 0.07 6.86
N GLN A 259 -2.80 0.04 7.69
CA GLN A 259 -4.00 0.88 7.58
C GLN A 259 -4.47 1.27 8.99
N GLY A 260 -4.35 2.54 9.37
CA GLY A 260 -4.49 2.94 10.78
C GLY A 260 -3.61 2.06 11.67
N GLU A 261 -4.22 1.39 12.67
CA GLU A 261 -3.53 0.40 13.52
C GLU A 261 -3.53 -1.03 12.95
N GLY A 262 -4.17 -1.27 11.82
CA GLY A 262 -4.28 -2.57 11.17
C GLY A 262 -3.03 -2.96 10.38
N LEU A 263 -2.58 -4.20 10.56
CA LEU A 263 -1.52 -4.86 9.82
C LEU A 263 -2.10 -5.92 8.87
N LEU A 264 -1.83 -5.77 7.58
CA LEU A 264 -2.09 -6.83 6.60
C LEU A 264 -0.99 -7.89 6.68
N ILE A 265 -1.35 -9.04 7.24
CA ILE A 265 -0.47 -10.18 7.45
C ILE A 265 -0.64 -11.20 6.33
N LEU A 266 0.47 -11.61 5.73
CA LEU A 266 0.57 -12.70 4.79
C LEU A 266 1.38 -13.85 5.42
N ASP A 267 0.66 -14.88 5.86
CA ASP A 267 1.23 -16.04 6.54
C ASP A 267 1.38 -17.22 5.55
N PRO A 268 2.58 -17.80 5.37
CA PRO A 268 2.82 -18.92 4.46
C PRO A 268 2.14 -20.25 4.89
N VAL A 269 1.56 -20.32 6.08
CA VAL A 269 0.72 -21.44 6.56
C VAL A 269 -0.74 -21.09 6.45
N ASN A 270 -1.13 -19.93 6.99
CA ASN A 270 -2.53 -19.58 7.25
C ASN A 270 -3.16 -18.70 6.17
N GLY A 271 -2.37 -18.16 5.25
CA GLY A 271 -2.81 -17.23 4.22
C GLY A 271 -2.91 -15.79 4.73
N GLN A 272 -3.78 -14.99 4.10
CA GLN A 272 -3.95 -13.58 4.42
C GLN A 272 -4.83 -13.37 5.65
N SER A 273 -4.46 -12.43 6.52
CA SER A 273 -5.25 -12.00 7.67
C SER A 273 -5.01 -10.52 7.98
N LEU A 274 -5.94 -9.91 8.72
CA LEU A 274 -5.79 -8.55 9.28
C LEU A 274 -5.76 -8.67 10.81
N THR A 275 -4.86 -7.92 11.44
CA THR A 275 -4.73 -7.87 12.91
C THR A 275 -4.32 -6.46 13.32
N GLU A 276 -4.62 -6.05 14.55
CA GLU A 276 -4.20 -4.75 15.08
C GLU A 276 -2.76 -4.83 15.61
N PHE A 277 -1.96 -3.78 15.38
CA PHE A 277 -0.56 -3.72 15.80
C PHE A 277 -0.40 -3.90 17.31
N GLY A 278 -1.31 -3.34 18.12
CA GLY A 278 -1.28 -3.49 19.58
C GLY A 278 -1.59 -4.90 20.08
N ASP A 279 -2.33 -5.68 19.31
CA ASP A 279 -2.74 -7.05 19.65
C ASP A 279 -1.80 -8.12 19.07
N PHE A 280 -1.07 -7.77 18.01
CA PHE A 280 -0.14 -8.66 17.35
C PHE A 280 1.22 -8.73 18.09
N PRO A 281 1.81 -9.92 18.28
CA PRO A 281 1.31 -11.25 17.93
C PRO A 281 0.59 -11.96 19.10
N GLY A 282 0.28 -11.27 20.19
CA GLY A 282 -0.27 -11.83 21.42
C GLY A 282 -1.61 -12.55 21.25
N THR A 283 -2.46 -12.12 20.31
CA THR A 283 -3.75 -12.76 20.01
C THR A 283 -3.74 -13.60 18.72
N TYR A 284 -2.65 -13.56 17.96
CA TYR A 284 -2.54 -14.22 16.65
C TYR A 284 -2.52 -15.75 16.81
N PHE A 285 -3.53 -16.46 16.27
CA PHE A 285 -3.66 -17.93 16.29
C PHE A 285 -3.24 -18.65 17.60
N GLY A 286 -3.78 -18.21 18.74
CA GLY A 286 -3.44 -18.78 20.07
C GLY A 286 -2.27 -18.08 20.77
N GLY A 287 -1.74 -17.04 20.13
CA GLY A 287 -0.75 -16.11 20.66
C GLY A 287 0.68 -16.56 20.45
N ALA A 288 1.56 -15.56 20.37
CA ALA A 288 3.00 -15.73 20.26
C ALA A 288 3.74 -14.57 20.95
N SER A 289 5.04 -14.74 21.12
CA SER A 289 5.97 -13.64 21.39
C SER A 289 6.61 -13.15 20.10
N LEU A 290 6.88 -11.86 20.03
CA LEU A 290 7.58 -11.24 18.91
C LEU A 290 9.09 -11.35 19.11
N ASP A 291 9.79 -11.94 18.15
CA ASP A 291 11.25 -12.09 18.19
C ASP A 291 11.95 -10.88 17.55
N GLY A 292 11.33 -10.31 16.51
CA GLY A 292 11.83 -9.16 15.78
C GLY A 292 11.31 -9.09 14.35
N TYR A 293 11.93 -8.24 13.55
CA TYR A 293 11.53 -7.95 12.18
C TYR A 293 12.73 -7.97 11.23
N ALA A 294 12.57 -8.64 10.10
CA ALA A 294 13.47 -8.51 8.97
C ALA A 294 12.93 -7.42 8.03
N PHE A 295 13.67 -6.32 7.94
CA PHE A 295 13.46 -5.24 6.98
C PHE A 295 14.04 -5.68 5.65
N THR A 296 13.29 -5.49 4.57
CA THR A 296 13.66 -5.96 3.25
C THR A 296 14.12 -4.81 2.36
N ARG A 297 14.68 -5.14 1.19
CA ARG A 297 15.03 -4.19 0.14
C ARG A 297 14.84 -4.82 -1.24
N PRO A 298 14.55 -4.01 -2.28
CA PRO A 298 14.60 -4.46 -3.66
C PRO A 298 16.02 -4.89 -4.07
#